data_AF-A0AAV1RVH0-F1
#
_entry.id   AF-A0AAV1RVH0-F1
#
_cell.length_a   1.000
_cell.length_b   1.000
_cell.length_c   1.000
_cell.angle_alpha   90.00
_cell.angle_beta   90.00
_cell.angle_gamma   90.00
#
_symmetry.space_group_name_H-M   'P 1'
#
loop_
_entity.id
_entity.type
_entity.pdbx_description
1 polymer ?
#
loop_
_entity_poly.entity_id
_entity_poly.type
_entity_poly.pdbx_seq_one_letter_code
_entity_poly.pdbx_strand_id
1 'polypeptide(L)'
;MLDADNIFLRKPDELFQCGRLCAVFINPYIFHASLFVLQPSLEVFKDMLHQLEIGKENLDGADRGFISGYFLDLLDMPINATKLLTDNGHGKDWLEK
;
A
#
# COMPACT_ATOMS: atom_id res chain seq x y z
N MET A 1 4.37 -8.24 -2.63
CA MET A 1 5.42 -8.10 -3.65
C MET A 1 6.73 -7.86 -2.96
N LEU A 2 7.78 -8.54 -3.44
CA LEU A 2 9.15 -8.34 -3.02
C LEU A 2 9.98 -8.23 -4.30
N ASP A 3 10.73 -7.15 -4.49
CA ASP A 3 11.60 -7.05 -5.67
C ASP A 3 12.70 -8.11 -5.61
N ALA A 4 13.13 -8.57 -6.78
CA ALA A 4 14.08 -9.68 -6.92
C ALA A 4 15.46 -9.41 -6.32
N ASP A 5 15.79 -8.16 -6.02
CA ASP A 5 17.03 -7.72 -5.41
C ASP A 5 16.97 -7.71 -3.86
N ASN A 6 15.86 -8.14 -3.26
CA ASN A 6 15.72 -8.26 -1.81
C ASN A 6 15.82 -9.72 -1.32
N ILE A 7 16.27 -9.88 -0.07
CA ILE A 7 16.39 -11.18 0.59
C ILE A 7 15.83 -11.12 2.02
N PHE A 8 15.04 -12.13 2.39
CA PHE A 8 14.59 -12.28 3.77
C PHE A 8 15.69 -12.90 4.65
N LEU A 9 16.08 -12.18 5.70
CA LEU A 9 17.01 -12.69 6.72
C LEU A 9 16.30 -13.43 7.87
N ARG A 10 14.98 -13.26 7.98
CA ARG A 10 14.11 -13.84 9.01
C ARG A 10 12.76 -14.20 8.38
N LYS A 11 11.96 -15.02 9.08
CA LYS A 11 10.61 -15.39 8.63
C LYS A 11 9.73 -14.13 8.48
N PRO A 12 9.10 -13.91 7.32
CA PRO A 12 8.31 -12.71 7.05
C PRO A 12 6.84 -12.87 7.45
N ASP A 13 6.46 -13.91 8.22
CA ASP A 13 5.06 -14.27 8.48
C ASP A 13 4.25 -13.12 9.12
N GLU A 14 4.90 -12.26 9.89
CA GLU A 14 4.31 -11.08 10.52
C GLU A 14 3.81 -10.03 9.50
N LEU A 15 4.43 -9.97 8.31
CA LEU A 15 4.01 -9.04 7.25
C LEU A 15 2.58 -9.31 6.79
N PHE A 16 2.14 -10.57 6.81
CA PHE A 16 0.80 -10.95 6.34
C PHE A 16 -0.32 -10.61 7.33
N GLN A 17 0.00 -10.07 8.51
CA GLN A 17 -0.98 -9.69 9.53
C GLN A 17 -1.56 -8.29 9.31
N CYS A 18 -0.98 -7.49 8.41
CA CYS A 18 -1.31 -6.07 8.26
C CYS A 18 -2.56 -5.79 7.39
N GLY A 19 -3.13 -6.79 6.71
CA GLY A 19 -4.44 -6.68 6.02
C GLY A 19 -4.38 -6.44 4.50
N ARG A 20 -5.10 -5.41 4.01
CA ARG A 20 -5.44 -5.21 2.59
C ARG A 20 -4.31 -4.59 1.74
N LEU A 21 -3.58 -3.61 2.26
CA LEU A 21 -2.43 -2.99 1.60
C LEU A 21 -1.48 -2.43 2.66
N CYS A 22 -0.22 -2.83 2.60
CA CYS A 22 0.76 -2.47 3.61
C CYS A 22 2.11 -2.28 2.96
N ALA A 23 2.82 -1.28 3.44
CA ALA A 23 3.90 -0.67 2.72
C ALA A 23 4.99 -0.32 3.74
N VAL A 24 6.26 -0.59 3.41
CA VAL A 24 7.36 -0.05 4.20
C VAL A 24 7.71 1.34 3.66
N PHE A 25 7.71 2.34 4.54
CA PHE A 25 8.04 3.71 4.20
C PHE A 25 9.53 3.98 4.41
N ILE A 26 10.19 4.60 3.43
CA ILE A 26 11.57 5.12 3.57
C ILE A 26 11.55 6.39 4.44
N ASN A 27 10.48 7.16 4.29
CA ASN A 27 10.17 8.44 4.94
C ASN A 27 8.64 8.56 5.00
N PRO A 28 8.01 9.27 5.98
CA PRO A 28 6.56 9.49 6.03
C PRO A 28 5.92 9.96 4.71
N TYR A 29 6.69 10.54 3.78
CA TYR A 29 6.19 10.99 2.47
C TYR A 29 6.55 10.08 1.30
N ILE A 30 7.33 9.01 1.52
CA ILE A 30 7.93 8.22 0.45
C ILE A 30 7.82 6.73 0.75
N PHE A 31 7.00 6.05 -0.06
CA PHE A 31 6.87 4.61 -0.06
C PHE A 31 8.06 3.89 -0.74
N HIS A 32 8.49 2.75 -0.17
CA HIS A 32 9.45 1.84 -0.79
C HIS A 32 8.72 0.72 -1.54
N ALA A 33 8.60 0.86 -2.87
CA ALA A 33 7.88 -0.11 -3.70
C ALA A 33 8.43 -1.53 -3.69
N SER A 34 9.68 -1.72 -3.22
CA SER A 34 10.28 -3.06 -3.21
C SER A 34 9.65 -4.05 -2.24
N LEU A 35 8.87 -3.58 -1.25
CA LEU A 35 8.17 -4.45 -0.32
C LEU A 35 6.80 -3.88 0.05
N PHE A 36 5.77 -4.60 -0.37
CA PHE A 36 4.41 -4.39 0.11
C PHE A 36 3.61 -5.68 0.19
N VAL A 37 2.64 -5.70 1.08
CA VAL A 37 1.60 -6.73 1.16
C VAL A 37 0.33 -6.14 0.58
N LEU A 38 -0.35 -6.91 -0.26
CA LEU A 38 -1.61 -6.50 -0.87
C LEU A 38 -2.57 -7.68 -0.93
N GLN A 39 -3.87 -7.38 -0.89
CA GLN A 39 -4.91 -8.33 -1.25
C GLN A 39 -5.17 -8.24 -2.76
N PRO A 40 -5.00 -9.33 -3.53
CA PRO A 40 -5.26 -9.30 -4.96
C PRO A 40 -6.73 -8.98 -5.25
N SER A 41 -6.96 -8.06 -6.18
CA SER A 41 -8.30 -7.70 -6.64
C SER A 41 -8.27 -7.43 -8.14
N LEU A 42 -9.14 -8.12 -8.88
CA LEU A 42 -9.28 -7.91 -10.32
C LEU A 42 -9.81 -6.52 -10.66
N GLU A 43 -10.67 -5.98 -9.79
CA GLU A 43 -11.22 -4.62 -9.92
C GLU A 43 -10.10 -3.58 -9.82
N VAL A 44 -9.30 -3.64 -8.75
CA VAL A 44 -8.14 -2.74 -8.55
C VAL A 44 -7.14 -2.91 -9.69
N PHE A 45 -6.88 -4.15 -10.13
CA PHE A 45 -5.96 -4.39 -11.24
C PHE A 45 -6.43 -3.76 -12.56
N LYS A 46 -7.71 -3.92 -12.91
CA LYS A 46 -8.27 -3.31 -14.12
C LYS A 46 -8.27 -1.80 -14.05
N ASP A 47 -8.59 -1.24 -12.88
CA ASP A 47 -8.52 0.20 -12.69
C ASP A 47 -7.08 0.72 -12.80
N MET A 48 -6.08 0.05 -12.19
CA MET A 48 -4.66 0.39 -12.39
C MET A 48 -4.26 0.40 -13.88
N LEU A 49 -4.70 -0.59 -14.66
CA LEU A 49 -4.46 -0.60 -16.11
C LEU A 49 -5.14 0.58 -16.80
N HIS A 50 -6.38 0.88 -16.44
CA HIS A 50 -7.10 2.03 -16.99
C HIS A 50 -6.41 3.37 -16.66
N GLN A 51 -5.88 3.53 -15.44
CA GLN A 51 -5.11 4.71 -15.05
C GLN A 51 -3.83 4.89 -15.91
N LEU A 52 -3.18 3.78 -16.30
CA LEU A 52 -2.06 3.83 -17.24
C LEU A 52 -2.51 4.26 -18.65
N GLU A 53 -3.64 3.75 -19.13
CA GLU A 53 -4.19 4.09 -20.45
C GLU A 53 -4.55 5.57 -20.58
N ILE A 54 -5.10 6.17 -19.53
CA ILE A 54 -5.46 7.60 -19.54
C ILE A 54 -4.27 8.53 -19.24
N GLY A 55 -3.07 7.96 -19.05
CA GLY A 55 -1.84 8.72 -18.87
C GLY A 55 -1.73 9.39 -17.50
N LYS A 56 -2.14 8.71 -16.42
CA LYS A 56 -1.93 9.18 -15.05
C LYS A 56 -0.46 9.58 -14.86
N GLU A 57 -0.24 10.75 -14.27
CA GLU A 57 1.10 11.27 -14.00
C GLU A 57 1.91 10.29 -13.15
N ASN A 58 3.13 10.01 -13.59
CA ASN A 58 4.08 9.16 -12.91
C ASN A 58 5.41 9.90 -12.74
N LEU A 59 5.66 10.38 -11.51
CA LEU A 59 6.76 11.29 -11.20
C LEU A 59 8.16 10.69 -11.42
N ASP A 60 8.32 9.38 -11.27
CA ASP A 60 9.60 8.69 -11.45
C ASP A 60 9.65 7.80 -12.69
N GLY A 61 8.53 7.66 -13.42
CA GLY A 61 8.42 6.81 -14.60
C GLY A 61 8.50 5.31 -14.30
N ALA A 62 8.46 4.91 -13.03
CA ALA A 62 8.57 3.54 -12.57
C ALA A 62 7.31 3.10 -11.82
N ASP A 63 7.33 1.86 -11.33
CA ASP A 63 6.25 1.30 -10.51
C ASP A 63 6.07 2.07 -9.19
N ARG A 64 7.16 2.49 -8.55
CA ARG A 64 7.10 3.28 -7.31
C ARG A 64 6.27 4.54 -7.46
N GLY A 65 6.52 5.37 -8.48
CA GLY A 65 5.78 6.61 -8.69
C GLY A 65 4.33 6.34 -9.06
N PHE A 66 4.06 5.34 -9.91
CA PHE A 66 2.70 4.97 -10.26
C PHE A 66 1.91 4.45 -9.06
N ILE A 67 2.45 3.48 -8.31
CA ILE A 67 1.80 2.88 -7.14
C ILE A 67 1.57 3.92 -6.05
N SER A 68 2.55 4.79 -5.80
CA SER A 68 2.41 5.88 -4.81
C SER A 68 1.35 6.89 -5.22
N GLY A 69 1.26 7.23 -6.51
CA GLY A 69 0.23 8.13 -7.03
C GLY A 69 -1.15 7.48 -7.15
N TYR A 70 -1.23 6.16 -7.27
CA TYR A 70 -2.48 5.40 -7.32
C TYR A 70 -3.10 5.24 -5.93
N PHE A 71 -2.28 4.90 -4.94
CA PHE A 71 -2.70 4.71 -3.55
C PHE A 71 -2.35 5.93 -2.68
N LEU A 72 -2.87 7.12 -3.01
CA LEU A 72 -2.61 8.34 -2.23
C LEU A 72 -3.01 8.19 -0.76
N ASP A 73 -4.12 7.48 -0.51
CA ASP A 73 -4.66 7.23 0.83
C ASP A 73 -3.73 6.36 1.71
N LEU A 74 -2.70 5.71 1.14
CA LEU A 74 -1.67 5.03 1.93
C LEU A 74 -0.81 6.00 2.74
N LEU A 75 -0.61 7.22 2.26
CA LEU A 75 0.17 8.23 2.98
C LEU A 75 -0.55 8.70 4.26
N ASP A 76 -1.88 8.60 4.28
CA ASP A 76 -2.71 8.93 5.43
C ASP A 76 -2.87 7.76 6.41
N MET A 77 -2.35 6.57 6.08
CA MET A 77 -2.37 5.43 7.00
C MET A 77 -1.28 5.60 8.07
N PRO A 78 -1.63 5.45 9.36
CA PRO A 78 -0.64 5.58 10.42
C PRO A 78 0.48 4.55 10.23
N ILE A 79 1.73 4.97 10.45
CA ILE A 79 2.95 4.15 10.33
C ILE A 79 2.90 2.88 11.23
N ASN A 80 1.97 2.82 12.17
CA ASN A 80 1.64 1.66 13.02
C ASN A 80 0.30 0.98 12.66
N ALA A 81 -0.13 0.98 11.40
CA ALA A 81 -1.40 0.34 10.99
C ALA A 81 -1.30 -1.20 10.93
N THR A 82 -1.04 -1.85 12.06
CA THR A 82 -1.32 -3.29 12.25
C THR A 82 -2.81 -3.54 12.52
N LYS A 83 -3.67 -2.53 12.53
CA LYS A 83 -5.12 -2.71 12.70
C LYS A 83 -5.84 -1.46 12.25
N LEU A 84 -6.72 -1.61 11.25
CA LEU A 84 -7.67 -0.67 10.64
C LEU A 84 -7.54 -0.94 9.14
N LEU A 85 -8.10 -2.04 8.63
CA LEU A 85 -9.37 -1.97 7.91
C LEU A 85 -10.01 -3.37 7.83
N THR A 86 -10.32 -3.95 8.99
CA THR A 86 -11.49 -4.83 9.11
C THR A 86 -12.66 -3.98 9.58
N ASP A 87 -13.25 -3.18 8.69
CA ASP A 87 -14.70 -2.99 8.78
C ASP A 87 -15.25 -2.42 7.48
N ASN A 88 -16.19 -3.18 6.90
CA ASN A 88 -17.11 -2.69 5.89
C ASN A 88 -18.28 -2.05 6.65
N GLY A 89 -18.32 -0.72 6.68
CA GLY A 89 -19.54 0.02 7.00
C GLY A 89 -19.88 0.14 8.50
N HIS A 90 -20.17 1.39 8.90
CA HIS A 90 -20.75 1.81 10.17
C HIS A 90 -19.89 1.66 11.45
N GLY A 91 -19.11 2.70 11.75
CA GLY A 91 -18.57 2.91 13.09
C GLY A 91 -18.19 4.36 13.33
N LYS A 92 -19.05 5.09 14.02
CA LYS A 92 -18.79 6.41 14.61
C LYS A 92 -17.95 6.27 15.88
N ASP A 93 -17.24 7.35 16.21
CA ASP A 93 -16.72 7.76 17.52
C ASP A 93 -15.92 6.74 18.34
N TRP A 94 -14.61 6.98 18.50
CA TRP A 94 -13.86 6.83 19.76
C TRP A 94 -12.62 7.75 19.69
N LEU A 95 -12.73 9.03 20.10
CA LEU A 95 -12.55 9.59 21.45
C LEU A 95 -11.09 9.74 21.91
N GLU A 96 -10.72 11.02 22.05
CA GLU A 96 -9.86 11.61 23.07
C GLU A 96 -9.54 10.71 24.27
N LYS A 97 -8.24 10.42 24.46
CA LYS A 97 -7.43 10.71 25.66
C LYS A 97 -6.01 10.19 25.49
#